data_AF-A0A920RPU0-F1
#
_entry.id   AF-A0A920RPU0-F1
#
_cell.length_a   1.000
_cell.length_b   1.000
_cell.length_c   1.000
_cell.angle_alpha   90.00
_cell.angle_beta   90.00
_cell.angle_gamma   90.00
#
_symmetry.space_group_name_H-M   'P 1'
#
loop_
_entity.id
_entity.type
_entity.pdbx_description
1 polymer ?
#
loop_
_entity_poly.entity_id
_entity_poly.type
_entity_poly.pdbx_seq_one_letter_code
_entity_poly.pdbx_strand_id
1 'polypeptide(L)'
;MLADARSSDSQRLRAAITLAWNQRVADGDHVLLYRLAIGPVQIVHLPGEPFVEYQLAAQKMAPRSFVAVAGFGDCGMSYIGGDRIFTDRGGYEQTWALAGPSETRLLEAIGRLLGGRP
;
A
#
# COMPACT_ATOMS: atom_id res chain seq x y z
N MET A 1 -21.66 11.40 9.33
CA MET A 1 -20.33 11.54 9.96
C MET A 1 -19.58 12.75 9.41
N LEU A 2 -19.27 12.83 8.10
CA LEU A 2 -18.48 13.94 7.54
C LEU A 2 -19.06 15.34 7.82
N ALA A 3 -20.35 15.56 7.57
CA ALA A 3 -21.03 16.84 7.80
C ALA A 3 -21.68 16.98 9.19
N ASP A 4 -21.52 15.99 10.08
CA ASP A 4 -22.14 16.04 11.41
C ASP A 4 -21.23 16.80 12.39
N ALA A 5 -21.67 17.99 12.81
CA ALA A 5 -20.94 18.86 13.73
C ALA A 5 -20.69 18.24 15.12
N ARG A 6 -21.39 17.16 15.48
CA ARG A 6 -21.17 16.43 16.74
C ARG A 6 -20.09 15.36 16.66
N SER A 7 -19.61 15.04 15.45
CA SER A 7 -18.49 14.09 15.27
C SER A 7 -17.17 14.74 15.68
N SER A 8 -16.23 13.97 16.20
CA SER A 8 -14.87 14.48 16.50
C SER A 8 -14.09 14.79 15.21
N ASP A 9 -13.03 15.58 15.33
CA ASP A 9 -12.17 15.93 14.19
C ASP A 9 -11.57 14.69 13.51
N SER A 10 -11.15 13.70 14.31
CA SER A 10 -10.63 12.42 13.81
C SER A 10 -11.71 11.64 13.02
N GLN A 11 -12.95 11.61 13.51
CA GLN A 11 -14.07 10.95 12.81
C GLN A 11 -14.38 11.64 11.48
N ARG A 12 -14.39 12.98 11.46
CA ARG A 12 -14.64 13.75 10.22
C ARG A 12 -13.49 13.58 9.22
N LEU A 13 -12.23 13.59 9.69
CA LEU A 13 -11.05 13.35 8.88
C LEU A 13 -11.09 11.96 8.23
N ARG A 14 -11.35 10.90 9.02
CA ARG A 14 -11.46 9.54 8.49
C ARG A 14 -12.56 9.45 7.44
N ALA A 15 -13.73 10.03 7.71
CA ALA A 15 -14.84 10.06 6.74
C ALA A 15 -14.47 10.79 5.44
N ALA A 16 -13.72 11.89 5.52
CA ALA A 16 -13.26 12.64 4.35
C ALA A 16 -12.27 11.84 3.50
N ILE A 17 -11.26 11.22 4.14
CA ILE A 17 -10.24 10.41 3.45
C ILE A 17 -10.89 9.21 2.77
N THR A 18 -11.75 8.48 3.49
CA THR A 18 -12.46 7.31 2.93
C THR A 18 -13.36 7.71 1.75
N LEU A 19 -14.08 8.84 1.85
CA LEU A 19 -14.92 9.32 0.76
C LEU A 19 -14.09 9.68 -0.49
N ALA A 20 -13.00 10.43 -0.31
CA ALA A 20 -12.10 10.81 -1.41
C ALA A 20 -11.46 9.58 -2.06
N TRP A 21 -11.03 8.60 -1.27
CA TRP A 21 -10.47 7.34 -1.78
C TRP A 21 -11.50 6.54 -2.58
N ASN A 22 -12.71 6.37 -2.04
CA ASN A 22 -13.79 5.66 -2.75
C ASN A 22 -14.15 6.34 -4.08
N GLN A 23 -14.12 7.68 -4.13
CA GLN A 23 -14.36 8.42 -5.37
C GLN A 23 -13.27 8.12 -6.42
N ARG A 24 -11.99 8.18 -6.03
CA ARG A 24 -10.87 7.82 -6.93
C ARG A 24 -11.01 6.39 -7.49
N VAL A 25 -11.38 5.43 -6.63
CA VAL A 25 -11.64 4.05 -7.05
C VAL A 25 -12.81 3.98 -8.04
N ALA A 26 -13.90 4.72 -7.79
CA ALA A 26 -15.06 4.76 -8.68
C ALA A 26 -14.75 5.40 -10.04
N ASP A 27 -13.85 6.39 -10.06
CA ASP A 27 -13.39 7.07 -11.28
C ASP A 27 -12.39 6.22 -12.08
N GLY A 28 -11.97 5.07 -11.55
CA GLY A 28 -11.04 4.16 -12.20
C GLY A 28 -9.57 4.55 -12.05
N ASP A 29 -9.24 5.42 -11.10
CA ASP A 29 -7.85 5.80 -10.83
C ASP A 29 -7.02 4.59 -10.46
N HIS A 30 -5.86 4.46 -11.10
CA HIS A 30 -4.92 3.38 -10.82
C HIS A 30 -3.85 3.83 -9.82
N VAL A 31 -3.55 2.94 -8.88
CA VAL A 31 -2.41 3.11 -7.99
C VAL A 31 -1.15 2.63 -8.69
N LEU A 32 -0.14 3.48 -8.73
CA LEU A 32 1.12 3.21 -9.41
C LEU A 32 2.18 2.75 -8.42
N LEU A 33 2.92 1.71 -8.81
CA LEU A 33 4.12 1.23 -8.15
C LEU A 33 5.31 1.54 -9.06
N TYR A 34 6.42 1.96 -8.47
CA TYR A 34 7.61 2.35 -9.24
C TYR A 34 8.83 1.58 -8.77
N ARG A 35 9.86 1.54 -9.62
CA ARG A 35 11.17 1.02 -9.29
C ARG A 35 12.24 1.99 -9.77
N LEU A 36 13.22 2.27 -8.92
CA LEU A 36 14.47 2.92 -9.28
C LEU A 36 15.60 1.89 -9.17
N ALA A 37 16.36 1.71 -10.24
CA ALA A 37 17.52 0.82 -10.29
C ALA A 37 18.81 1.64 -10.41
N ILE A 38 19.77 1.41 -9.52
CA ILE A 38 21.10 2.04 -9.56
C ILE A 38 22.15 0.95 -9.31
N GLY A 39 22.73 0.42 -10.39
CA GLY A 39 23.64 -0.72 -10.31
C GLY A 39 22.97 -1.92 -9.60
N PRO A 40 23.53 -2.45 -8.50
CA PRO A 40 22.96 -3.57 -7.76
C PRO A 40 21.83 -3.18 -6.78
N VAL A 41 21.53 -1.88 -6.65
CA VAL A 41 20.48 -1.38 -5.73
C VAL A 41 19.16 -1.26 -6.49
N GLN A 42 18.09 -1.79 -5.88
CA GLN A 42 16.71 -1.66 -6.34
C GLN A 42 15.87 -0.99 -5.25
N ILE A 43 15.27 0.15 -5.56
CA ILE A 43 14.32 0.82 -4.67
C ILE A 43 12.92 0.63 -5.27
N VAL A 44 12.06 -0.11 -4.59
CA VAL A 44 10.66 -0.33 -4.98
C VAL A 44 9.78 0.63 -4.18
N HIS A 45 9.05 1.48 -4.87
CA HIS A 45 8.14 2.44 -4.27
C HIS A 45 6.72 1.87 -4.26
N LEU A 46 6.18 1.64 -3.06
CA LEU A 46 4.85 1.11 -2.85
C LEU A 46 3.89 2.20 -2.36
N PRO A 47 2.60 2.05 -2.67
CA PRO A 47 1.58 2.93 -2.12
C PRO A 47 1.45 2.75 -0.60
N GLY A 48 0.77 3.70 0.05
CA GLY A 48 0.34 3.62 1.44
C GLY A 48 1.48 3.35 2.43
N GLU A 49 1.12 2.70 3.53
CA GLU A 49 2.03 2.27 4.59
C GLU A 49 2.15 0.74 4.53
N PRO A 50 3.10 0.21 3.73
CA PRO A 50 3.25 -1.23 3.53
C PRO A 50 3.85 -1.89 4.77
N PHE A 51 3.35 -3.07 5.11
CA PHE A 51 3.93 -3.89 6.17
C PHE A 51 5.30 -4.45 5.77
N VAL A 52 6.09 -4.86 6.76
CA VAL A 52 7.46 -5.36 6.58
C VAL A 52 7.54 -6.61 5.70
N GLU A 53 6.47 -7.40 5.64
CA GLU A 53 6.36 -8.60 4.80
C GLU A 53 6.61 -8.28 3.33
N TYR A 54 6.19 -7.12 2.84
CA TYR A 54 6.44 -6.70 1.45
C TYR A 54 7.93 -6.40 1.19
N GLN A 55 8.64 -5.79 2.14
CA GLN A 55 10.10 -5.62 2.09
C GLN A 55 10.81 -6.98 2.04
N LEU A 56 10.42 -7.90 2.92
CA LEU A 56 11.03 -9.24 2.99
C LEU A 56 10.75 -10.05 1.72
N ALA A 57 9.54 -9.96 1.17
CA ALA A 57 9.18 -10.60 -0.08
C ALA A 57 9.97 -10.02 -1.27
N ALA A 58 10.05 -8.69 -1.38
CA ALA A 58 10.78 -8.01 -2.45
C ALA A 58 12.27 -8.41 -2.45
N GLN A 59 12.92 -8.44 -1.30
CA GLN A 59 14.32 -8.86 -1.19
C GLN A 59 14.54 -10.34 -1.58
N LYS A 60 13.59 -11.23 -1.24
CA LYS A 60 13.63 -12.64 -1.66
C LYS A 60 13.47 -12.80 -3.18
N MET A 61 12.68 -11.93 -3.82
CA MET A 61 12.47 -11.97 -5.28
C MET A 61 13.71 -11.55 -6.08
N ALA A 62 14.59 -10.72 -5.51
CA ALA A 62 15.84 -10.28 -6.16
C ALA A 62 17.07 -10.53 -5.27
N PRO A 63 17.45 -11.81 -5.02
CA PRO A 63 18.45 -12.18 -4.03
C PRO A 63 19.88 -11.72 -4.36
N ARG A 64 20.13 -11.30 -5.61
CA ARG A 64 21.42 -10.79 -6.09
C ARG A 64 21.53 -9.26 -6.01
N SER A 65 20.47 -8.58 -5.59
CA SER A 65 20.41 -7.12 -5.45
C SER A 65 20.21 -6.74 -3.99
N PHE A 66 20.60 -5.52 -3.63
CA PHE A 66 20.10 -4.90 -2.41
C PHE A 66 18.75 -4.26 -2.72
N VAL A 67 17.68 -4.69 -2.06
CA VAL A 67 16.32 -4.20 -2.29
C VAL A 67 15.84 -3.39 -1.10
N ALA A 68 15.38 -2.17 -1.35
CA ALA A 68 14.71 -1.33 -0.38
C ALA A 68 13.28 -1.02 -0.84
N VAL A 69 12.31 -1.17 0.03
CA VAL A 69 10.92 -0.79 -0.16
C VAL A 69 10.72 0.57 0.49
N ALA A 70 10.37 1.55 -0.34
CA ALA A 70 9.93 2.86 0.09
C ALA A 70 8.40 2.89 0.09
N GLY A 71 7.80 2.97 1.28
CA GLY A 71 6.38 3.25 1.43
C GLY A 71 6.06 4.74 1.20
N PHE A 72 4.85 5.13 1.55
CA PHE A 72 4.28 6.47 1.46
C PHE A 72 4.14 7.02 0.04
N GLY A 73 4.21 6.16 -0.98
CA GLY A 73 3.61 6.48 -2.27
C GLY A 73 2.10 6.58 -2.13
N ASP A 74 1.44 7.40 -2.95
CA ASP A 74 -0.04 7.50 -3.05
C ASP A 74 -0.81 6.92 -1.84
N CYS A 75 -0.88 7.70 -0.74
CA CYS A 75 -1.35 7.22 0.56
C CYS A 75 -2.87 6.96 0.62
N GLY A 76 -3.59 6.95 -0.51
CA GLY A 76 -5.03 6.69 -0.55
C GLY A 76 -5.44 5.34 0.03
N MET A 77 -4.59 4.31 -0.13
CA MET A 77 -4.79 2.99 0.46
C MET A 77 -4.59 2.95 1.98
N SER A 78 -3.91 3.96 2.55
CA SER A 78 -3.41 3.99 3.93
C SER A 78 -2.62 2.70 4.25
N TYR A 79 -2.96 1.92 5.29
CA TYR A 79 -2.19 0.71 5.59
C TYR A 79 -2.38 -0.40 4.56
N ILE A 80 -1.27 -1.07 4.24
CA ILE A 80 -1.25 -2.18 3.30
C ILE A 80 -0.54 -3.37 3.94
N GLY A 81 -1.32 -4.37 4.35
CA GLY A 81 -0.82 -5.64 4.87
C GLY A 81 -1.16 -6.81 3.95
N GLY A 82 -0.83 -8.03 4.39
CA GLY A 82 -1.26 -9.25 3.73
C GLY A 82 -2.75 -9.52 3.91
N ASP A 83 -3.34 -10.40 3.12
CA ASP A 83 -4.80 -10.60 3.09
C ASP A 83 -5.34 -11.18 4.41
N ARG A 84 -4.46 -11.79 5.21
CA ARG A 84 -4.79 -12.33 6.54
C ARG A 84 -5.30 -11.26 7.51
N ILE A 85 -4.91 -9.99 7.36
CA ILE A 85 -5.38 -8.90 8.24
C ILE A 85 -6.90 -8.70 8.16
N PHE A 86 -7.56 -9.15 7.08
CA PHE A 86 -9.00 -9.02 6.93
C PHE A 86 -9.79 -10.15 7.60
N THR A 87 -9.11 -11.21 8.07
CA THR A 87 -9.74 -12.40 8.65
C THR A 87 -9.27 -12.74 10.05
N ASP A 88 -8.24 -12.05 10.57
CA ASP A 88 -7.72 -12.26 11.92
C ASP A 88 -8.31 -11.27 12.95
N ARG A 89 -7.75 -11.24 14.17
CA ARG A 89 -8.16 -10.27 15.21
C ARG A 89 -7.61 -8.85 14.99
N GLY A 90 -6.64 -8.72 14.08
CA GLY A 90 -5.93 -7.51 13.67
C GLY A 90 -5.54 -6.52 14.76
N GLY A 91 -5.46 -5.25 14.34
CA GLY A 91 -4.91 -4.14 15.12
C GLY A 91 -5.30 -2.79 14.50
N TYR A 92 -4.62 -1.72 14.92
CA TYR A 92 -4.89 -0.36 14.43
C TYR A 92 -4.80 -0.27 12.90
N GLU A 93 -3.79 -0.91 12.33
CA GLU A 93 -3.49 -0.92 10.90
C GLU A 93 -4.64 -1.49 10.08
N GLN A 94 -5.31 -2.55 10.56
CA GLN A 94 -6.49 -3.11 9.90
C GLN A 94 -7.64 -2.10 9.84
N THR A 95 -7.84 -1.31 10.91
CA THR A 95 -8.92 -0.31 10.96
C THR A 95 -8.67 0.86 10.00
N TRP A 96 -7.44 1.00 9.51
CA TRP A 96 -7.02 2.03 8.57
C TRP A 96 -6.56 1.44 7.22
N ALA A 97 -6.80 0.16 6.94
CA ALA A 97 -6.67 -0.38 5.59
C ALA A 97 -7.87 0.06 4.75
N LEU A 98 -7.65 0.98 3.80
CA LEU A 98 -8.71 1.51 2.94
C LEU A 98 -8.82 0.80 1.59
N ALA A 99 -7.86 -0.07 1.29
CA ALA A 99 -7.98 -1.07 0.23
C ALA A 99 -8.48 -2.40 0.81
N GLY A 100 -9.19 -3.19 0.00
CA GLY A 100 -9.50 -4.58 0.32
C GLY A 100 -8.29 -5.51 0.14
N PRO A 101 -8.49 -6.84 0.28
CA PRO A 101 -7.47 -7.85 0.02
C PRO A 101 -6.78 -7.62 -1.34
N SER A 102 -5.46 -7.48 -1.30
CA SER A 102 -4.64 -7.09 -2.47
C SER A 102 -3.23 -7.69 -2.46
N GLU A 103 -2.90 -8.56 -1.48
CA GLU A 103 -1.56 -9.12 -1.30
C GLU A 103 -1.01 -9.77 -2.57
N THR A 104 -1.80 -10.65 -3.19
CA THR A 104 -1.39 -11.32 -4.43
C THR A 104 -1.07 -10.33 -5.54
N ARG A 105 -1.93 -9.30 -5.73
CA ARG A 105 -1.75 -8.29 -6.79
C ARG A 105 -0.48 -7.46 -6.55
N LEU A 106 -0.22 -7.08 -5.30
CA LEU A 106 0.97 -6.32 -4.92
C LEU A 106 2.25 -7.15 -5.11
N LEU A 107 2.26 -8.40 -4.64
CA LEU A 107 3.42 -9.29 -4.79
C LEU A 107 3.73 -9.57 -6.27
N GLU A 108 2.71 -9.78 -7.11
CA GLU A 108 2.90 -9.91 -8.55
C GLU A 108 3.48 -8.63 -9.17
N ALA A 109 2.96 -7.46 -8.82
CA ALA A 109 3.45 -6.20 -9.34
C ALA A 109 4.90 -5.92 -8.92
N ILE A 110 5.26 -6.20 -7.66
CA ILE A 110 6.64 -6.14 -7.16
C ILE A 110 7.53 -7.08 -7.97
N GLY A 111 7.09 -8.33 -8.18
CA GLY A 111 7.84 -9.30 -8.98
C GLY A 111 8.08 -8.82 -10.42
N ARG A 112 7.07 -8.24 -11.07
CA ARG A 112 7.20 -7.64 -12.41
C ARG A 112 8.19 -6.49 -12.43
N LEU A 113 8.12 -5.59 -11.43
CA LEU A 113 9.05 -4.47 -11.31
C LEU A 113 10.48 -4.97 -11.15
N LEU A 114 10.74 -5.93 -10.28
CA LEU A 114 12.08 -6.46 -10.02
C LEU A 114 12.62 -7.34 -11.15
N GLY A 115 11.75 -7.99 -11.93
CA GLY A 115 12.13 -8.82 -13.08
C GLY A 115 12.51 -8.04 -14.33
N GLY A 116 12.20 -6.74 -14.40
CA GLY A 116 12.61 -5.88 -15.51
C GLY A 116 14.14 -5.75 -15.60
N ARG A 117 14.68 -5.61 -16.82
CA ARG A 117 16.08 -5.20 -16.96
C ARG A 117 16.25 -3.81 -16.34
N PRO A 118 17.30 -3.57 -15.54
CA PRO A 118 17.60 -2.24 -15.03
C PRO A 118 17.91 -1.26 -16.17
#